data_AF-A0A7W1C9Z8-F1
#
_entry.id   AF-A0A7W1C9Z8-F1
#
_cell.length_a   1.000
_cell.length_b   1.000
_cell.length_c   1.000
_cell.angle_alpha   90.00
_cell.angle_beta   90.00
_cell.angle_gamma   90.00
#
_symmetry.space_group_name_H-M   'P 1'
#
loop_
_entity.id
_entity.type
_entity.pdbx_description
1 polymer ?
#
loop_
_entity_poly.entity_id
_entity_poly.type
_entity_poly.pdbx_seq_one_letter_code
_entity_poly.pdbx_strand_id
1 'polypeptide(L)'
;PVPADLWLITVPDDAIASVAERLIPVAGPRPKAAAHTAGALPGSLLHSLAAQGIACGSWHPAMTFLGTAADSEALAGATAALEGEPAALSVLTDFTRALGISHVVLAAGLKPHYHAALVLASNGRMALDAAAAELLRAVGLEPATARSLLEPLVERTERNLRRSGPAAALTGPAARGDVRTVAVELEALRDRPALDRLYRALAAVALDLVPPEVRGEGHYAVAERIR
;
A
#
# COMPACT_ATOMS: atom_id res chain seq x y z
N PRO A 1 -28.38 -8.71 19.61
CA PRO A 1 -27.75 -9.07 18.32
C PRO A 1 -28.48 -10.29 17.75
N VAL A 2 -28.73 -10.29 16.45
CA VAL A 2 -29.12 -11.51 15.74
C VAL A 2 -27.95 -12.53 15.81
N PRO A 3 -28.23 -13.83 15.80
CA PRO A 3 -27.19 -14.85 15.71
C PRO A 3 -26.30 -14.59 14.49
N ALA A 4 -24.98 -14.61 14.67
CA ALA A 4 -24.01 -14.38 13.60
C ALA A 4 -22.80 -15.31 13.79
N ASP A 5 -22.21 -15.77 12.69
CA ASP A 5 -20.98 -16.56 12.74
C ASP A 5 -19.72 -15.69 12.92
N LEU A 6 -19.77 -14.43 12.47
CA LEU A 6 -18.66 -13.47 12.48
C LEU A 6 -19.12 -12.09 12.94
N TRP A 7 -18.34 -11.46 13.82
CA TRP A 7 -18.38 -10.01 14.04
C TRP A 7 -17.25 -9.33 13.26
N LEU A 8 -17.60 -8.47 12.31
CA LEU A 8 -16.63 -7.67 11.57
C LEU A 8 -16.65 -6.22 12.07
N ILE A 9 -15.54 -5.76 12.62
CA ILE A 9 -15.36 -4.46 13.26
C ILE A 9 -14.70 -3.50 12.26
N THR A 10 -15.49 -2.58 11.70
CA THR A 10 -15.10 -1.60 10.67
C THR A 10 -15.15 -0.17 11.22
N VAL A 11 -14.33 0.10 12.24
CA VAL A 11 -14.19 1.43 12.87
C VAL A 11 -12.78 1.96 12.66
N PRO A 12 -12.53 3.26 12.94
CA PRO A 12 -11.16 3.79 12.99
C PRO A 12 -10.24 2.93 13.86
N ASP A 13 -8.98 2.83 13.44
CA ASP A 13 -7.97 1.95 14.03
C ASP A 13 -7.83 2.11 15.56
N ASP A 14 -7.88 3.34 16.06
CA ASP A 14 -7.80 3.70 17.47
C ASP A 14 -9.03 3.27 18.29
N ALA A 15 -10.18 3.09 17.63
CA ALA A 15 -11.42 2.69 18.27
C ALA A 15 -11.59 1.16 18.40
N ILE A 16 -10.81 0.36 17.67
CA ILE A 16 -11.03 -1.11 17.53
C ILE A 16 -11.09 -1.81 18.90
N ALA A 17 -10.07 -1.63 19.75
CA ALA A 17 -10.02 -2.28 21.06
C ALA A 17 -11.21 -1.86 21.95
N SER A 18 -11.50 -0.56 21.98
CA SER A 18 -12.62 -0.03 22.79
C SER A 18 -13.98 -0.55 22.31
N VAL A 19 -14.17 -0.75 21.01
CA VAL A 19 -15.40 -1.33 20.44
C VAL A 19 -15.49 -2.80 20.83
N ALA A 20 -14.39 -3.55 20.74
CA ALA A 20 -14.34 -4.94 21.15
C ALA A 20 -14.78 -5.13 22.61
N GLU A 21 -14.32 -4.27 23.52
CA GLU A 21 -14.75 -4.27 24.92
C GLU A 21 -16.24 -3.96 25.08
N ARG A 22 -16.76 -2.99 24.33
CA ARG A 22 -18.20 -2.64 24.36
C ARG A 22 -19.11 -3.75 23.82
N LEU A 23 -18.57 -4.71 23.06
CA LEU A 23 -19.31 -5.87 22.58
C LEU A 23 -19.43 -6.99 23.63
N ILE A 24 -18.61 -6.99 24.68
CA ILE A 24 -18.66 -7.98 25.76
C ILE A 24 -20.02 -8.01 26.46
N PRO A 25 -20.58 -6.90 26.97
CA PRO A 25 -21.85 -6.93 27.71
C PRO A 25 -23.08 -7.18 26.81
N VAL A 26 -22.92 -7.19 25.48
CA VAL A 26 -24.04 -7.37 24.56
C VAL A 26 -24.62 -8.78 24.70
N ALA A 27 -25.89 -8.87 25.08
CA ALA A 27 -26.60 -10.13 25.27
C ALA A 27 -26.90 -10.86 23.94
N GLY A 28 -26.84 -12.19 23.93
CA GLY A 28 -27.17 -13.04 22.78
C GLY A 28 -26.10 -14.08 22.48
N PRO A 29 -26.29 -14.90 21.42
CA PRO A 29 -25.30 -15.88 21.00
C PRO A 29 -23.98 -15.21 20.63
N ARG A 30 -22.87 -15.79 21.09
CA ARG A 30 -21.52 -15.35 20.71
C ARG A 30 -21.19 -15.87 19.30
N PRO A 31 -20.48 -15.08 18.48
CA PRO A 31 -20.03 -15.55 17.17
C PRO A 31 -18.92 -16.58 17.33
N LYS A 32 -18.64 -17.32 16.26
CA LYS A 32 -17.48 -18.21 16.19
C LYS A 32 -16.18 -17.42 16.13
N ALA A 33 -16.21 -16.28 15.44
CA ALA A 33 -15.05 -15.41 15.29
C ALA A 33 -15.40 -13.92 15.35
N ALA A 34 -14.39 -13.11 15.64
CA ALA A 34 -14.41 -11.66 15.49
C ALA A 34 -13.17 -11.21 14.70
N ALA A 35 -13.33 -10.21 13.86
CA ALA A 35 -12.23 -9.62 13.11
C ALA A 35 -12.40 -8.12 12.94
N HIS A 36 -11.29 -7.41 12.77
CA HIS A 36 -11.29 -6.01 12.36
C HIS A 36 -10.70 -5.84 10.95
N THR A 37 -10.80 -4.63 10.39
CA THR A 37 -10.35 -4.34 9.03
C THR A 37 -9.05 -3.55 8.89
N ALA A 38 -8.45 -3.08 10.00
CA ALA A 38 -7.16 -2.39 9.96
C ALA A 38 -6.05 -3.19 9.24
N GLY A 39 -5.31 -2.51 8.36
CA GLY A 39 -4.26 -3.11 7.54
C GLY A 39 -2.95 -3.38 8.27
N ALA A 40 -2.59 -2.54 9.24
CA ALA A 40 -1.33 -2.65 9.99
C ALA A 40 -1.48 -3.34 11.36
N LEU A 41 -2.68 -3.31 11.96
CA LEU A 41 -2.90 -3.79 13.32
C LEU A 41 -3.17 -5.30 13.35
N PRO A 42 -2.66 -6.02 14.37
CA PRO A 42 -2.86 -7.47 14.50
C PRO A 42 -4.24 -7.81 15.05
N GLY A 43 -4.76 -8.98 14.70
CA GLY A 43 -6.02 -9.51 15.23
C GLY A 43 -6.02 -9.69 16.75
N SER A 44 -4.84 -9.81 17.37
CA SER A 44 -4.66 -9.85 18.83
C SER A 44 -5.14 -8.58 19.55
N LEU A 45 -5.39 -7.48 18.83
CA LEU A 45 -6.04 -6.29 19.37
C LEU A 45 -7.45 -6.58 19.92
N LEU A 46 -8.07 -7.68 19.50
CA LEU A 46 -9.37 -8.15 19.97
C LEU A 46 -9.27 -9.09 21.19
N HIS A 47 -8.17 -9.08 21.95
CA HIS A 47 -7.94 -9.99 23.07
C HIS A 47 -9.07 -10.03 24.11
N SER A 48 -9.81 -8.94 24.29
CA SER A 48 -10.94 -8.84 25.21
C SER A 48 -12.11 -9.74 24.80
N LEU A 49 -12.30 -9.97 23.49
CA LEU A 49 -13.23 -10.94 22.92
C LEU A 49 -12.66 -12.36 22.95
N ALA A 50 -11.36 -12.53 22.73
CA ALA A 50 -10.69 -13.82 22.88
C ALA A 50 -10.86 -14.39 24.30
N ALA A 51 -10.80 -13.54 25.33
CA ALA A 51 -11.08 -13.92 26.72
C ALA A 51 -12.53 -14.42 26.94
N GLN A 52 -13.45 -14.15 26.02
CA GLN A 52 -14.83 -14.66 26.02
C GLN A 52 -14.97 -15.95 25.18
N GLY A 53 -13.87 -16.52 24.69
CA GLY A 53 -13.86 -17.73 23.85
C GLY A 53 -14.16 -17.48 22.36
N ILE A 54 -14.11 -16.23 21.90
CA ILE A 54 -14.33 -15.87 20.49
C ILE A 54 -12.98 -15.88 19.77
N ALA A 55 -12.85 -16.64 18.69
CA ALA A 55 -11.61 -16.66 17.90
C ALA A 55 -11.38 -15.29 17.22
N CYS A 56 -10.18 -14.73 17.35
CA CYS A 56 -9.89 -13.37 16.88
C CYS A 56 -8.95 -13.34 15.68
N GLY A 57 -9.18 -12.38 14.80
CA GLY A 57 -8.33 -12.14 13.64
C GLY A 57 -8.51 -10.75 13.02
N SER A 58 -8.02 -10.60 11.81
CA SER A 58 -8.13 -9.39 11.01
C SER A 58 -8.32 -9.76 9.54
N TRP A 59 -9.11 -8.94 8.85
CA TRP A 59 -9.51 -9.11 7.45
C TRP A 59 -9.36 -7.77 6.74
N HIS A 60 -8.27 -7.58 5.99
CA HIS A 60 -7.98 -6.31 5.32
C HIS A 60 -8.05 -6.45 3.79
N PRO A 61 -9.11 -5.96 3.12
CA PRO A 61 -9.18 -5.92 1.66
C PRO A 61 -8.21 -4.86 1.11
N ALA A 62 -7.26 -5.28 0.27
CA ALA A 62 -6.24 -4.39 -0.31
C ALA A 62 -6.80 -3.53 -1.46
N MET A 63 -7.52 -2.47 -1.11
CA MET A 63 -8.00 -1.46 -2.06
C MET A 63 -8.22 -0.11 -1.36
N THR A 64 -8.38 0.95 -2.15
CA THR A 64 -8.82 2.27 -1.68
C THR A 64 -10.33 2.34 -1.68
N PHE A 65 -10.93 2.71 -0.55
CA PHE A 65 -12.37 2.94 -0.44
C PHE A 65 -12.69 4.43 -0.58
N LEU A 66 -13.70 4.76 -1.38
CA LEU A 66 -14.22 6.12 -1.57
C LEU A 66 -15.49 6.39 -0.74
N GLY A 67 -16.06 5.37 -0.10
CA GLY A 67 -17.33 5.43 0.61
C GLY A 67 -18.55 5.41 -0.33
N THR A 68 -18.39 4.90 -1.55
CA THR A 68 -19.45 4.93 -2.58
C THR A 68 -19.90 3.51 -2.98
N ALA A 69 -21.04 3.40 -3.66
CA ALA A 69 -21.53 2.11 -4.15
C ALA A 69 -20.52 1.40 -5.08
N ALA A 70 -19.69 2.15 -5.79
CA ALA A 70 -18.64 1.62 -6.65
C ALA A 70 -17.58 0.80 -5.88
N ASP A 71 -17.39 1.06 -4.58
CA ASP A 71 -16.43 0.30 -3.77
C ASP A 71 -16.88 -1.15 -3.60
N SER A 72 -18.18 -1.42 -3.57
CA SER A 72 -18.70 -2.79 -3.45
C SER A 72 -18.41 -3.61 -4.70
N GLU A 73 -18.48 -2.98 -5.88
CA GLU A 73 -18.11 -3.63 -7.15
C GLU A 73 -16.59 -3.86 -7.23
N ALA A 74 -15.80 -2.85 -6.85
CA ALA A 74 -14.35 -2.94 -6.85
C ALA A 74 -13.81 -3.98 -5.83
N LEU A 75 -14.53 -4.20 -4.72
CA LEU A 75 -14.15 -5.15 -3.69
C LEU A 75 -14.03 -6.58 -4.22
N ALA A 76 -14.88 -6.99 -5.17
CA ALA A 76 -14.80 -8.31 -5.79
C ALA A 76 -13.47 -8.54 -6.54
N GLY A 77 -12.82 -7.48 -7.01
CA GLY A 77 -11.51 -7.53 -7.67
C GLY A 77 -10.32 -7.44 -6.70
N ALA A 78 -10.57 -7.22 -5.40
CA ALA A 78 -9.52 -7.06 -4.41
C ALA A 78 -8.98 -8.41 -3.91
N THR A 79 -7.84 -8.36 -3.20
CA THR A 79 -7.33 -9.48 -2.41
C THR A 79 -7.28 -9.06 -0.95
N ALA A 80 -7.91 -9.85 -0.07
CA ALA A 80 -7.90 -9.62 1.36
C ALA A 80 -6.70 -10.30 2.04
N ALA A 81 -6.03 -9.59 2.93
CA ALA A 81 -5.06 -10.18 3.85
C ALA A 81 -5.75 -10.63 5.14
N LEU A 82 -5.55 -11.89 5.48
CA LEU A 82 -6.06 -12.52 6.69
C LEU A 82 -4.92 -12.73 7.69
N GLU A 83 -5.17 -12.49 8.96
CA GLU A 83 -4.22 -12.81 10.05
C GLU A 83 -5.02 -13.08 11.33
N GLY A 84 -4.57 -14.01 12.17
CA GLY A 84 -5.22 -14.31 13.44
C GLY A 84 -5.15 -15.79 13.82
N GLU A 85 -6.00 -16.16 14.77
CA GLU A 85 -6.09 -17.54 15.26
C GLU A 85 -6.59 -18.51 14.17
N PRO A 86 -6.17 -19.79 14.17
CA PRO A 86 -6.60 -20.76 13.17
C PRO A 86 -8.12 -20.87 12.99
N ALA A 87 -8.87 -20.81 14.10
CA ALA A 87 -10.34 -20.85 14.06
C ALA A 87 -10.94 -19.59 13.41
N ALA A 88 -10.35 -18.40 13.67
CA ALA A 88 -10.77 -17.16 13.01
C ALA A 88 -10.43 -17.19 11.51
N LEU A 89 -9.25 -17.67 11.14
CA LEU A 89 -8.83 -17.80 9.75
C LEU A 89 -9.76 -18.72 8.94
N SER A 90 -10.28 -19.80 9.54
CA SER A 90 -11.28 -20.65 8.88
C SER A 90 -12.54 -19.86 8.54
N VAL A 91 -13.11 -19.14 9.51
CA VAL A 91 -14.33 -18.33 9.31
C VAL A 91 -14.08 -17.21 8.30
N LEU A 92 -12.94 -16.52 8.40
CA LEU A 92 -12.57 -15.44 7.49
C LEU A 92 -12.32 -15.93 6.07
N THR A 93 -11.77 -17.12 5.89
CA THR A 93 -11.58 -17.74 4.58
C THR A 93 -12.93 -17.99 3.91
N ASP A 94 -13.88 -18.58 4.63
CA ASP A 94 -15.22 -18.86 4.11
C ASP A 94 -15.99 -17.57 3.81
N PHE A 95 -15.92 -16.59 4.72
CA PHE A 95 -16.48 -15.25 4.51
C PHE A 95 -15.91 -14.58 3.25
N THR A 96 -14.59 -14.62 3.08
CA THR A 96 -13.91 -14.00 1.93
C THR A 96 -14.32 -14.67 0.60
N ARG A 97 -14.42 -16.00 0.59
CA ARG A 97 -14.89 -16.76 -0.57
C ARG A 97 -16.36 -16.47 -0.91
N ALA A 98 -17.21 -16.34 0.10
CA ALA A 98 -18.62 -16.01 -0.10
C ALA A 98 -18.83 -14.63 -0.75
N LEU A 99 -17.90 -13.70 -0.53
CA LEU A 99 -17.87 -12.39 -1.19
C LEU A 99 -17.25 -12.41 -2.60
N GLY A 100 -16.73 -13.56 -3.06
CA GLY A 100 -16.05 -13.67 -4.36
C GLY A 100 -14.65 -13.02 -4.38
N ILE A 101 -14.06 -12.76 -3.21
CA ILE A 101 -12.79 -12.05 -3.05
C ILE A 101 -11.65 -13.07 -2.87
N SER A 102 -10.49 -12.78 -3.45
CA SER A 102 -9.28 -13.60 -3.22
C SER A 102 -8.67 -13.29 -1.85
N HIS A 103 -7.89 -14.21 -1.28
CA HIS A 103 -7.19 -13.94 -0.01
C HIS A 103 -5.78 -14.49 0.06
N VAL A 104 -5.01 -13.91 0.97
CA VAL A 104 -3.71 -14.39 1.43
C VAL A 104 -3.71 -14.42 2.95
N VAL A 105 -2.96 -15.35 3.55
CA VAL A 105 -2.78 -15.44 5.00
C VAL A 105 -1.41 -14.90 5.37
N LEU A 106 -1.37 -13.93 6.27
CA LEU A 106 -0.14 -13.35 6.80
C LEU A 106 0.25 -14.04 8.11
N ALA A 107 1.54 -14.29 8.28
CA ALA A 107 2.08 -14.68 9.58
C ALA A 107 1.99 -13.51 10.57
N ALA A 108 1.90 -13.84 11.86
CA ALA A 108 1.87 -12.86 12.94
C ALA A 108 3.09 -11.91 12.84
N GLY A 109 2.84 -10.61 13.05
CA GLY A 109 3.87 -9.57 12.98
C GLY A 109 4.23 -9.07 11.57
N LEU A 110 3.72 -9.68 10.49
CA LEU A 110 4.01 -9.22 9.12
C LEU A 110 3.09 -8.09 8.64
N LYS A 111 2.00 -7.79 9.35
CA LYS A 111 1.03 -6.75 8.96
C LYS A 111 1.63 -5.35 8.77
N PRO A 112 2.57 -4.86 9.61
CA PRO A 112 3.21 -3.58 9.37
C PRO A 112 3.98 -3.53 8.03
N HIS A 113 4.71 -4.59 7.68
CA HIS A 113 5.44 -4.68 6.41
C HIS A 113 4.48 -4.74 5.22
N TYR A 114 3.46 -5.58 5.31
CA TYR A 114 2.39 -5.68 4.33
C TYR A 114 1.71 -4.33 4.09
N HIS A 115 1.31 -3.63 5.15
CA HIS A 115 0.61 -2.37 5.04
C HIS A 115 1.50 -1.26 4.50
N ALA A 116 2.78 -1.22 4.91
CA ALA A 116 3.76 -0.29 4.33
C ALA A 116 3.91 -0.48 2.82
N ALA A 117 3.90 -1.72 2.32
CA ALA A 117 3.93 -1.98 0.89
C ALA A 117 2.70 -1.41 0.16
N LEU A 118 1.50 -1.56 0.75
CA LEU A 118 0.28 -0.98 0.18
C LEU A 118 0.27 0.55 0.22
N VAL A 119 0.76 1.15 1.31
CA VAL A 119 0.91 2.61 1.45
C VAL A 119 1.86 3.14 0.38
N LEU A 120 2.99 2.47 0.11
CA LEU A 120 3.90 2.86 -0.96
C LEU A 120 3.24 2.78 -2.35
N ALA A 121 2.52 1.69 -2.62
CA ALA A 121 1.86 1.46 -3.90
C ALA A 121 0.66 2.40 -4.15
N SER A 122 0.02 2.91 -3.10
CA SER A 122 -1.17 3.76 -3.19
C SER A 122 -0.89 5.21 -2.77
N ASN A 123 -0.83 5.50 -1.47
CA ASN A 123 -0.65 6.86 -0.96
C ASN A 123 0.70 7.47 -1.39
N GLY A 124 1.76 6.66 -1.40
CA GLY A 124 3.09 7.05 -1.87
C GLY A 124 3.07 7.47 -3.33
N ARG A 125 2.28 6.78 -4.18
CA ARG A 125 2.08 7.20 -5.56
C ARG A 125 1.40 8.56 -5.67
N MET A 126 0.32 8.80 -4.91
CA MET A 126 -0.35 10.10 -4.91
C MET A 126 0.60 11.23 -4.47
N ALA A 127 1.44 10.96 -3.46
CA ALA A 127 2.46 11.91 -3.01
C ALA A 127 3.55 12.16 -4.08
N LEU A 128 3.96 11.12 -4.82
CA LEU A 128 4.91 11.25 -5.92
C LEU A 128 4.34 12.08 -7.08
N ASP A 129 3.09 11.85 -7.46
CA ASP A 129 2.42 12.63 -8.51
C ASP A 129 2.30 14.11 -8.09
N ALA A 130 2.01 14.38 -6.81
CA ALA A 130 1.99 15.74 -6.27
C ALA A 130 3.38 16.41 -6.28
N ALA A 131 4.43 15.67 -5.90
CA ALA A 131 5.81 16.16 -5.96
C ALA A 131 6.25 16.49 -7.41
N ALA A 132 5.88 15.64 -8.38
CA ALA A 132 6.15 15.90 -9.79
C ALA A 132 5.43 17.16 -10.29
N ALA A 133 4.16 17.35 -9.91
CA ALA A 133 3.39 18.55 -10.26
C ALA A 133 4.01 19.83 -9.65
N GLU A 134 4.56 19.76 -8.43
CA GLU A 134 5.25 20.89 -7.80
C GLU A 134 6.49 21.33 -8.61
N LEU A 135 7.27 20.37 -9.13
CA LEU A 135 8.42 20.67 -9.98
C LEU A 135 8.01 21.29 -11.32
N LEU A 136 6.91 20.85 -11.91
CA LEU A 136 6.37 21.44 -13.14
C LEU A 136 5.89 22.88 -12.91
N ARG A 137 5.29 23.15 -11.75
CA ARG A 137 4.91 24.52 -11.37
C ARG A 137 6.13 25.43 -11.23
N ALA A 138 7.25 24.91 -10.73
CA ALA A 138 8.48 25.69 -10.58
C ALA A 138 9.08 26.15 -11.92
N VAL A 139 8.74 25.50 -13.04
CA VAL A 139 9.12 25.94 -14.39
C VAL A 139 8.02 26.76 -15.09
N GLY A 140 7.01 27.21 -14.34
CA GLY A 140 5.96 28.11 -14.80
C GLY A 140 4.74 27.43 -15.44
N LEU A 141 4.57 26.11 -15.28
CA LEU A 141 3.37 25.43 -15.76
C LEU A 141 2.20 25.62 -14.80
N GLU A 142 1.05 26.01 -15.35
CA GLU A 142 -0.21 26.06 -14.61
C GLU A 142 -0.67 24.65 -14.18
N PRO A 143 -1.41 24.50 -13.07
CA PRO A 143 -1.82 23.19 -12.54
C PRO A 143 -2.54 22.31 -13.58
N ALA A 144 -3.41 22.90 -14.41
CA ALA A 144 -4.13 22.16 -15.45
C ALA A 144 -3.17 21.62 -16.52
N THR A 145 -2.19 22.42 -16.96
CA THR A 145 -1.18 22.01 -17.93
C THR A 145 -0.26 20.93 -17.37
N ALA A 146 0.18 21.09 -16.12
CA ALA A 146 1.00 20.08 -15.43
C ALA A 146 0.24 18.73 -15.34
N ARG A 147 -1.05 18.76 -15.01
CA ARG A 147 -1.90 17.57 -14.98
C ARG A 147 -2.02 16.92 -16.37
N SER A 148 -2.34 17.69 -17.40
CA SER A 148 -2.45 17.18 -18.78
C SER A 148 -1.14 16.59 -19.31
N LEU A 149 0.01 17.03 -18.80
CA LEU A 149 1.31 16.44 -19.11
C LEU A 149 1.54 15.12 -18.34
N LEU A 150 1.26 15.09 -17.03
CA LEU A 150 1.57 13.95 -16.16
C LEU A 150 0.63 12.76 -16.38
N GLU A 151 -0.67 13.00 -16.56
CA GLU A 151 -1.69 11.95 -16.65
C GLU A 151 -1.39 10.88 -17.73
N PRO A 152 -1.19 11.23 -19.02
CA PRO A 152 -0.88 10.23 -20.04
C PRO A 152 0.48 9.53 -19.82
N LEU A 153 1.45 10.22 -19.21
CA LEU A 153 2.76 9.64 -18.87
C LEU A 153 2.63 8.59 -17.77
N VAL A 154 1.87 8.90 -16.73
CA VAL A 154 1.55 8.02 -15.60
C VAL A 154 0.79 6.78 -16.10
N GLU A 155 -0.24 6.96 -16.93
CA GLU A 155 -1.00 5.85 -17.51
C GLU A 155 -0.13 4.92 -18.36
N ARG A 156 0.77 5.50 -19.18
CA ARG A 156 1.71 4.72 -19.98
C ARG A 156 2.66 3.91 -19.10
N THR A 157 3.19 4.53 -18.05
CA THR A 157 4.08 3.89 -17.08
C THR A 157 3.37 2.70 -16.40
N GLU A 158 2.15 2.91 -15.92
CA GLU A 158 1.33 1.87 -15.29
C GLU A 158 1.05 0.68 -16.22
N ARG A 159 0.74 0.96 -17.49
CA ARG A 159 0.54 -0.10 -18.49
C ARG A 159 1.81 -0.89 -18.75
N ASN A 160 2.97 -0.23 -18.82
CA ASN A 160 4.26 -0.91 -19.01
C ASN A 160 4.61 -1.78 -17.79
N LEU A 161 4.39 -1.25 -16.58
CA LEU A 161 4.61 -1.97 -15.32
C LEU A 161 3.78 -3.26 -15.27
N ARG A 162 2.47 -3.19 -15.60
CA ARG A 162 1.61 -4.38 -15.65
C ARG A 162 2.03 -5.42 -16.69
N ARG A 163 2.60 -4.99 -17.82
CA ARG A 163 2.99 -5.88 -18.92
C ARG A 163 4.30 -6.61 -18.66
N SER A 164 5.28 -5.94 -18.03
CA SER A 164 6.67 -6.41 -18.02
C SER A 164 7.31 -6.44 -16.62
N GLY A 165 6.64 -5.93 -15.60
CA GLY A 165 7.18 -5.81 -14.25
C GLY A 165 8.19 -4.65 -14.10
N PRO A 166 8.58 -4.31 -12.85
CA PRO A 166 9.37 -3.10 -12.57
C PRO A 166 10.71 -3.06 -13.30
N ALA A 167 11.52 -4.11 -13.20
CA ALA A 167 12.88 -4.13 -13.75
C ALA A 167 12.89 -3.98 -15.28
N ALA A 168 11.97 -4.63 -16.00
CA ALA A 168 11.91 -4.54 -17.46
C ALA A 168 11.16 -3.30 -17.98
N ALA A 169 10.26 -2.72 -17.19
CA ALA A 169 9.57 -1.48 -17.54
C ALA A 169 10.38 -0.22 -17.20
N LEU A 170 11.37 -0.34 -16.30
CA LEU A 170 12.18 0.77 -15.85
C LEU A 170 12.95 1.38 -17.02
N THR A 171 12.82 2.71 -17.12
CA THR A 171 13.62 3.55 -18.00
C THR A 171 14.05 4.78 -17.20
N GLY A 172 14.95 5.59 -17.75
CA GLY A 172 15.37 6.85 -17.13
C GLY A 172 16.88 6.94 -16.96
N PRO A 173 17.37 8.10 -16.50
CA PRO A 173 18.80 8.38 -16.48
C PRO A 173 19.56 7.48 -15.50
N ALA A 174 19.04 7.25 -14.29
CA ALA A 174 19.67 6.35 -13.32
C ALA A 174 19.80 4.91 -13.84
N ALA A 175 18.73 4.37 -14.44
CA ALA A 175 18.70 3.01 -14.99
C ALA A 175 19.60 2.83 -16.22
N ARG A 176 19.99 3.91 -16.90
CA ARG A 176 20.94 3.89 -18.03
C ARG A 176 22.37 4.22 -17.61
N GLY A 177 22.61 4.55 -16.33
CA GLY A 177 23.91 5.05 -15.87
C GLY A 177 24.26 6.45 -16.40
N ASP A 178 23.27 7.27 -16.75
CA ASP A 178 23.47 8.64 -17.25
C ASP A 178 23.70 9.63 -16.10
N VAL A 179 24.92 9.59 -15.55
CA VAL A 179 25.33 10.45 -14.43
C VAL A 179 25.24 11.94 -14.75
N ARG A 180 25.38 12.33 -16.03
CA ARG A 180 25.31 13.74 -16.43
C ARG A 180 23.91 14.28 -16.26
N THR A 181 22.90 13.54 -16.75
CA THR A 181 21.49 13.92 -16.56
C THR A 181 21.14 13.94 -15.08
N VAL A 182 21.51 12.91 -14.32
CA VAL A 182 21.27 12.85 -12.86
C VAL A 182 21.90 14.05 -12.14
N ALA A 183 23.12 14.45 -12.51
CA ALA A 183 23.77 15.59 -11.88
C ALA A 183 23.06 16.93 -12.16
N VAL A 184 22.54 17.12 -13.37
CA VAL A 184 21.75 18.32 -13.74
C VAL A 184 20.41 18.34 -12.99
N GLU A 185 19.73 17.20 -12.89
CA GLU A 185 18.46 17.07 -12.17
C GLU A 185 18.65 17.38 -10.67
N LEU A 186 19.69 16.84 -10.03
CA LEU A 186 20.00 17.12 -8.63
C LEU A 186 20.34 18.61 -8.39
N GLU A 187 21.08 19.25 -9.29
CA GLU A 187 21.36 20.69 -9.18
C GLU A 187 20.07 21.52 -9.27
N ALA A 188 19.12 21.14 -10.13
CA ALA A 188 17.81 21.80 -10.22
C ALA A 188 16.96 21.64 -8.94
N LEU A 189 17.26 20.62 -8.12
CA LEU A 189 16.59 20.34 -6.85
C LEU A 189 17.31 20.93 -5.63
N ARG A 190 18.47 21.60 -5.80
CA ARG A 190 19.30 22.09 -4.69
C ARG A 190 18.55 22.97 -3.68
N ASP A 191 17.63 23.81 -4.16
CA ASP A 191 16.83 24.73 -3.34
C ASP A 191 15.53 24.08 -2.83
N ARG A 192 15.36 22.76 -3.01
CA ARG A 192 14.19 21.95 -2.65
C ARG A 192 14.60 20.67 -1.93
N PRO A 193 15.14 20.76 -0.70
CA PRO A 193 15.79 19.64 -0.02
C PRO A 193 14.89 18.43 0.22
N ALA A 194 13.57 18.62 0.36
CA ALA A 194 12.64 17.50 0.48
C ALA A 194 12.50 16.71 -0.83
N LEU A 195 12.45 17.41 -1.97
CA LEU A 195 12.33 16.79 -3.30
C LEU A 195 13.66 16.18 -3.76
N ASP A 196 14.80 16.81 -3.42
CA ASP A 196 16.13 16.20 -3.63
C ASP A 196 16.23 14.84 -2.90
N ARG A 197 15.85 14.77 -1.62
CA ARG A 197 15.85 13.50 -0.87
C ARG A 197 14.93 12.45 -1.49
N LEU A 198 13.73 12.86 -1.92
CA LEU A 198 12.79 11.95 -2.59
C LEU A 198 13.36 11.42 -3.91
N TYR A 199 13.94 12.30 -4.73
CA TYR A 199 14.57 11.93 -5.99
C TYR A 199 15.72 10.93 -5.76
N ARG A 200 16.63 11.21 -4.81
CA ARG A 200 17.75 10.32 -4.48
C ARG A 200 17.27 8.94 -4.03
N ALA A 201 16.27 8.89 -3.15
CA ALA A 201 15.71 7.64 -2.65
C ALA A 201 15.11 6.80 -3.80
N LEU A 202 14.34 7.42 -4.70
CA LEU A 202 13.76 6.74 -5.86
C LEU A 202 14.82 6.32 -6.87
N ALA A 203 15.83 7.17 -7.12
CA ALA A 203 16.94 6.84 -8.02
C ALA A 203 17.76 5.66 -7.49
N ALA A 204 17.95 5.55 -6.17
CA ALA A 204 18.64 4.42 -5.55
C ALA A 204 17.85 3.12 -5.74
N VAL A 205 16.54 3.14 -5.46
CA VAL A 205 15.66 1.98 -5.71
C VAL A 205 15.63 1.60 -7.20
N ALA A 206 15.58 2.58 -8.11
CA ALA A 206 15.63 2.35 -9.54
C ALA A 206 16.95 1.70 -9.97
N LEU A 207 18.08 2.15 -9.40
CA LEU A 207 19.38 1.55 -9.68
C LEU A 207 19.47 0.11 -9.18
N ASP A 208 18.84 -0.20 -8.05
CA ASP A 208 18.78 -1.56 -7.50
C ASP A 208 18.01 -2.54 -8.38
N LEU A 209 17.07 -2.05 -9.20
CA LEU A 209 16.38 -2.85 -10.20
C LEU A 209 17.25 -3.22 -11.41
N VAL A 210 18.37 -2.52 -11.65
CA VAL A 210 19.31 -2.85 -12.72
C VAL A 210 20.15 -4.06 -12.29
N PRO A 211 20.13 -5.19 -13.02
CA PRO A 211 20.90 -6.38 -12.66
C PRO A 211 22.41 -6.07 -12.57
N PRO A 212 23.15 -6.60 -11.57
CA PRO A 212 24.57 -6.34 -11.40
C PRO A 212 25.42 -6.56 -12.67
N GLU A 213 25.07 -7.57 -13.47
CA GLU A 213 25.73 -7.92 -14.73
C GLU A 213 25.54 -6.89 -15.86
N VAL A 214 24.54 -6.01 -15.75
CA VAL A 214 24.28 -4.92 -16.71
C VAL A 214 24.96 -3.61 -16.27
N ARG A 215 25.35 -3.49 -14.99
CA ARG A 215 25.89 -2.24 -14.44
C ARG A 215 27.32 -1.97 -14.94
N GLY A 216 27.47 -0.85 -15.65
CA GLY A 216 28.77 -0.28 -16.05
C GLY A 216 29.19 0.95 -15.22
N GLU A 217 30.31 1.57 -15.57
CA GLU A 217 30.89 2.74 -14.88
C GLU A 217 29.87 3.86 -14.60
N GLY A 218 29.01 4.16 -15.57
CA GLY A 218 27.96 5.18 -15.41
C GLY A 218 26.98 4.88 -14.28
N HIS A 219 26.67 3.61 -14.02
CA HIS A 219 25.78 3.19 -12.92
C HIS A 219 26.44 3.41 -11.56
N TYR A 220 27.74 3.12 -11.45
CA TYR A 220 28.51 3.39 -10.23
C TYR A 220 28.64 4.90 -9.98
N ALA A 221 28.88 5.68 -11.03
CA ALA A 221 28.93 7.14 -10.93
C ALA A 221 27.58 7.74 -10.51
N VAL A 222 26.46 7.21 -11.02
CA VAL A 222 25.12 7.56 -10.54
C VAL A 222 24.98 7.22 -9.06
N ALA A 223 25.39 6.01 -8.62
CA ALA A 223 25.31 5.58 -7.23
C ALA A 223 26.07 6.54 -6.29
N GLU A 224 27.26 6.99 -6.68
CA GLU A 224 28.02 7.98 -5.91
C GLU A 224 27.32 9.34 -5.86
N ARG A 225 26.66 9.74 -6.95
CA ARG A 225 26.01 11.05 -7.05
C ARG A 225 24.75 11.16 -6.20
N ILE A 226 24.03 10.05 -6.00
CA ILE A 226 22.75 10.00 -5.28
C ILE A 226 22.87 9.58 -3.80
N ARG A 227 24.06 9.20 -3.34
CA ARG A 227 24.38 9.10 -1.91
C ARG A 227 24.25 10.45 -1.22
#